data_AF-A0A7Y2PJT9-F1
#
_entry.id   AF-A0A7Y2PJT9-F1
#
_cell.length_a   1.000
_cell.length_b   1.000
_cell.length_c   1.000
_cell.angle_alpha   90.00
_cell.angle_beta   90.00
_cell.angle_gamma   90.00
#
_symmetry.space_group_name_H-M   'P 1'
#
loop_
_entity.id
_entity.type
_entity.pdbx_description
1 polymer ?
#
loop_
_entity_poly.entity_id
_entity_poly.type
_entity_poly.pdbx_seq_one_letter_code
_entity_poly.pdbx_strand_id
1 'polypeptide(L)'
;GLICTGLFIGNAVLALIALTVAAMGILAAFPVFWSIPGAFLAGTAAAGGIALINCIGNLAGFVAPYMIGWLKTQTGSLAAGLYMVAGFEILAGVLLLLFFKGIKVSKV
;
A
#
# COMPACT_ATOMS: atom_id res chain seq x y z
N GLY A 1 -11.54 0.10 3.05
CA GLY A 1 -11.56 -1.37 3.09
C GLY A 1 -10.98 -1.89 4.38
N LEU A 2 -9.65 -1.86 4.53
CA LEU A 2 -8.94 -2.46 5.67
C LEU A 2 -9.37 -1.95 7.07
N ILE A 3 -9.62 -0.65 7.22
CA ILE A 3 -10.13 -0.08 8.50
C ILE A 3 -11.48 -0.72 8.87
N CYS A 4 -12.38 -0.86 7.88
CA CYS A 4 -13.68 -1.49 8.08
C CYS A 4 -13.55 -2.98 8.42
N THR A 5 -12.59 -3.68 7.81
CA THR A 5 -12.30 -5.08 8.16
C THR A 5 -11.89 -5.23 9.62
N GLY A 6 -11.06 -4.30 10.14
CA GLY A 6 -10.68 -4.28 11.55
C GLY A 6 -11.88 -4.03 12.50
N LEU A 7 -12.81 -3.16 12.09
CA LEU A 7 -14.01 -2.84 12.88
C LEU A 7 -15.04 -4.00 12.92
N PHE A 8 -15.14 -4.77 11.84
CA PHE A 8 -16.10 -5.88 11.72
C PHE A 8 -15.50 -7.26 11.99
N ILE A 9 -14.35 -7.36 12.67
CA ILE A 9 -13.64 -8.64 12.87
C ILE A 9 -14.48 -9.71 13.60
N GLY A 10 -15.51 -9.30 14.35
CA GLY A 10 -16.48 -10.20 15.00
C GLY A 10 -17.58 -10.76 14.09
N ASN A 11 -17.74 -10.22 12.87
CA ASN A 11 -18.70 -10.71 11.89
C ASN A 11 -17.98 -11.06 10.58
N ALA A 12 -17.73 -12.37 10.38
CA ALA A 12 -16.93 -12.88 9.28
C ALA A 12 -17.42 -12.42 7.88
N VAL A 13 -18.74 -12.30 7.68
CA VAL A 13 -19.30 -11.89 6.39
C VAL A 13 -18.99 -10.43 6.10
N LEU A 14 -19.21 -9.53 7.06
CA LEU A 14 -18.90 -8.11 6.88
C LEU A 14 -17.39 -7.85 6.76
N ALA A 15 -16.58 -8.57 7.55
CA ALA A 15 -15.13 -8.47 7.47
C ALA A 15 -14.61 -8.89 6.08
N LEU A 16 -15.13 -9.99 5.54
CA LEU A 16 -14.76 -10.48 4.20
C LEU A 16 -15.16 -9.49 3.11
N ILE A 17 -16.38 -8.95 3.13
CA ILE A 17 -16.82 -7.94 2.15
C ILE A 17 -15.90 -6.72 2.19
N ALA A 18 -15.62 -6.20 3.39
CA ALA A 18 -14.72 -5.05 3.57
C ALA A 18 -13.30 -5.34 3.10
N LEU A 19 -12.82 -6.56 3.31
CA LEU A 19 -11.49 -7.02 2.88
C LEU A 19 -11.42 -7.17 1.37
N THR A 20 -12.45 -7.72 0.72
CA THR A 20 -12.54 -7.80 -0.74
C THR A 20 -12.51 -6.42 -1.38
N VAL A 21 -13.24 -5.45 -0.82
CA VAL A 21 -13.20 -4.06 -1.29
C VAL A 21 -11.79 -3.46 -1.15
N ALA A 22 -11.09 -3.77 -0.05
CA ALA A 22 -9.70 -3.35 0.10
C ALA A 22 -8.80 -3.99 -0.97
N ALA A 23 -8.92 -5.30 -1.17
CA ALA A 23 -8.13 -6.05 -2.14
C ALA A 23 -8.33 -5.52 -3.57
N MET A 24 -9.57 -5.21 -3.97
CA MET A 24 -9.85 -4.60 -5.27
C MET A 24 -9.08 -3.28 -5.46
N GLY A 25 -9.07 -2.42 -4.44
CA GLY A 25 -8.33 -1.16 -4.49
C GLY A 25 -6.82 -1.35 -4.65
N ILE A 26 -6.24 -2.29 -3.89
CA ILE A 26 -4.80 -2.61 -3.95
C ILE A 26 -4.42 -3.14 -5.33
N LEU A 27 -5.21 -4.09 -5.85
CA LEU A 27 -4.94 -4.71 -7.15
C LEU A 27 -5.12 -3.71 -8.30
N ALA A 28 -6.06 -2.76 -8.18
CA ALA A 28 -6.23 -1.68 -9.16
C ALA A 28 -5.06 -0.68 -9.14
N ALA A 29 -4.49 -0.39 -7.97
CA ALA A 29 -3.36 0.53 -7.83
C ALA A 29 -2.03 -0.09 -8.33
N PHE A 30 -1.90 -1.41 -8.28
CA PHE A 30 -0.68 -2.13 -8.62
C PHE A 30 -0.14 -1.84 -10.05
N PRO A 31 -0.93 -1.96 -11.13
CA PRO A 31 -0.43 -1.64 -12.48
C PRO A 31 -0.11 -0.14 -12.65
N VAL A 32 -0.82 0.74 -11.95
CA VAL A 32 -0.56 2.19 -11.99
C VAL A 32 0.80 2.49 -11.37
N PHE A 33 1.12 1.86 -10.24
CA PHE A 33 2.41 2.01 -9.56
C PHE A 33 3.59 1.63 -10.47
N TRP A 34 3.51 0.51 -11.18
CA TRP A 34 4.57 0.06 -12.10
C TRP A 34 4.69 0.90 -13.37
N SER A 35 3.65 1.66 -13.73
CA SER A 35 3.69 2.56 -14.89
C SER A 35 4.42 3.88 -14.60
N ILE A 36 4.52 4.28 -13.33
CA ILE A 36 5.11 5.57 -12.93
C ILE A 36 6.61 5.66 -13.27
N PRO A 37 7.49 4.71 -12.89
CA PRO A 37 8.93 4.87 -13.11
C PRO A 37 9.30 5.05 -14.58
N GLY A 38 8.68 4.27 -15.48
CA GLY A 38 8.92 4.35 -16.92
C GLY A 38 8.36 5.61 -17.59
N ALA A 39 7.38 6.27 -16.96
CA ALA A 39 6.84 7.54 -17.45
C ALA A 39 7.76 8.73 -17.16
N PHE A 40 8.58 8.66 -16.11
CA PHE A 40 9.45 9.77 -15.67
C PHE A 40 10.95 9.55 -15.89
N LEU A 41 11.39 8.29 -16.02
CA LEU A 41 12.80 7.94 -16.21
C LEU A 41 12.97 7.19 -17.55
N ALA A 42 14.08 7.44 -18.24
CA ALA A 42 14.44 6.74 -19.48
C ALA A 42 15.80 6.03 -19.35
N GLY A 43 15.99 4.95 -20.13
CA GLY A 43 17.27 4.24 -20.22
C GLY A 43 17.76 3.68 -18.88
N THR A 44 19.03 3.93 -18.55
CA THR A 44 19.70 3.39 -17.35
C THR A 44 19.13 3.92 -16.04
N ALA A 45 18.60 5.15 -16.04
CA ALA A 45 17.96 5.73 -14.86
C ALA A 45 16.67 5.00 -14.48
N ALA A 46 15.88 4.55 -15.47
CA ALA A 46 14.67 3.76 -15.23
C ALA A 46 14.99 2.39 -14.64
N ALA A 47 16.04 1.71 -15.15
CA ALA A 47 16.50 0.45 -14.61
C ALA A 47 16.96 0.58 -13.15
N GLY A 48 17.69 1.65 -12.82
CA GLY A 48 18.10 1.95 -11.44
C GLY A 48 16.91 2.19 -10.50
N GLY A 49 15.90 2.94 -10.96
CA GLY A 49 14.67 3.17 -10.20
C GLY A 49 13.90 1.87 -9.92
N ILE A 50 13.77 1.00 -10.92
CA ILE A 50 13.11 -0.30 -10.79
C ILE A 50 13.89 -1.24 -9.84
N ALA A 51 15.23 -1.22 -9.91
CA ALA A 51 16.07 -1.99 -9.01
C ALA A 51 15.87 -1.56 -7.54
N LEU A 52 15.84 -0.24 -7.29
CA LEU A 52 15.57 0.29 -5.95
C LEU A 52 14.19 -0.12 -5.43
N ILE A 53 13.15 -0.04 -6.27
CA ILE A 53 11.80 -0.50 -5.93
C ILE A 53 11.81 -1.97 -5.52
N ASN A 54 12.52 -2.84 -6.24
CA ASN A 54 12.63 -4.25 -5.88
C ASN A 54 13.37 -4.48 -4.55
N CYS A 55 14.44 -3.73 -4.28
CA CYS A 55 15.13 -3.80 -2.99
C CYS A 55 14.20 -3.41 -1.82
N ILE A 56 13.44 -2.33 -1.97
CA ILE A 56 12.45 -1.90 -0.97
C ILE A 56 11.32 -2.92 -0.85
N GLY A 57 10.83 -3.47 -1.97
CA GLY A 57 9.77 -4.49 -1.98
C GLY A 57 10.18 -5.75 -1.22
N ASN A 58 11.41 -6.23 -1.43
CA ASN A 58 11.93 -7.38 -0.68
C ASN A 58 12.09 -7.07 0.81
N LEU A 59 12.56 -5.87 1.16
CA LEU A 59 12.64 -5.43 2.56
C LEU A 59 11.25 -5.36 3.21
N ALA A 60 10.26 -4.79 2.53
CA ALA A 60 8.89 -4.71 3.01
C ALA A 60 8.28 -6.10 3.20
N GLY A 61 8.60 -7.07 2.32
CA GLY A 61 8.19 -8.46 2.46
C GLY A 61 8.69 -9.13 3.74
N PHE A 62 9.84 -8.72 4.27
CA PHE A 62 10.36 -9.18 5.56
C PHE A 62 9.76 -8.38 6.74
N VAL A 63 9.74 -7.05 6.62
CA VAL A 63 9.35 -6.14 7.71
C VAL A 63 7.86 -6.19 8.02
N ALA A 64 7.00 -6.28 7.00
CA ALA A 64 5.55 -6.27 7.17
C ALA A 64 5.02 -7.41 8.07
N PRO A 65 5.32 -8.71 7.81
CA PRO A 65 4.86 -9.79 8.68
C PRO A 65 5.48 -9.72 10.07
N TYR A 66 6.73 -9.27 10.19
CA TYR A 66 7.39 -9.08 11.50
C TYR A 66 6.63 -8.05 12.35
N MET A 67 6.32 -6.88 11.79
CA MET A 67 5.61 -5.83 12.50
C MET A 67 4.16 -6.23 12.82
N ILE A 68 3.46 -6.89 11.90
CA ILE A 68 2.10 -7.41 12.15
C ILE A 68 2.15 -8.44 13.29
N GLY A 69 3.12 -9.35 13.28
CA GLY A 69 3.32 -10.34 14.34
C GLY A 69 3.62 -9.70 15.68
N TRP A 70 4.52 -8.72 15.72
CA TRP A 70 4.86 -7.98 16.93
C TRP A 70 3.65 -7.21 17.50
N LEU A 71 2.89 -6.52 16.64
CA LEU A 71 1.65 -5.85 17.03
C LEU A 71 0.60 -6.84 17.56
N LYS A 72 0.46 -8.00 16.92
CA LYS A 72 -0.43 -9.06 17.39
C LYS A 72 -0.03 -9.57 18.77
N THR A 73 1.27 -9.76 19.03
CA THR A 73 1.76 -10.20 20.35
C THR A 73 1.53 -9.16 21.44
N GLN A 74 1.67 -7.86 21.12
CA GLN A 74 1.45 -6.78 22.10
C GLN A 74 -0.03 -6.50 22.37
N THR A 75 -0.86 -6.49 21.32
CA THR A 75 -2.28 -6.10 21.42
C THR A 75 -3.22 -7.29 21.62
N GLY A 76 -2.76 -8.51 21.39
CA GLY A 76 -3.58 -9.72 21.37
C GLY A 76 -4.54 -9.82 20.18
N SER A 77 -4.56 -8.83 19.28
CA SER A 77 -5.54 -8.73 18.19
C SER A 77 -4.87 -8.55 16.82
N LEU A 78 -5.40 -9.25 15.82
CA LEU A 78 -4.98 -9.09 14.42
C LEU A 78 -5.43 -7.74 13.84
N ALA A 79 -6.47 -7.12 14.42
CA ALA A 79 -6.99 -5.84 13.96
C ALA A 79 -5.92 -4.73 14.00
N ALA A 80 -5.01 -4.76 14.98
CA ALA A 80 -3.91 -3.81 15.09
C ALA A 80 -2.98 -3.85 13.86
N GLY A 81 -2.70 -5.05 13.34
CA GLY A 81 -1.93 -5.22 12.11
C GLY A 81 -2.66 -4.67 10.88
N LEU A 82 -3.98 -4.88 10.80
CA LEU A 82 -4.79 -4.34 9.69
C LEU A 82 -4.83 -2.80 9.70
N TYR A 83 -4.91 -2.18 10.87
CA TYR A 83 -4.85 -0.72 11.01
C TYR A 83 -3.49 -0.16 10.64
N MET A 84 -2.40 -0.85 10.98
CA MET A 84 -1.06 -0.47 10.56
C MET A 84 -0.96 -0.45 9.03
N VAL A 85 -1.39 -1.52 8.36
CA VAL A 85 -1.35 -1.60 6.88
C VAL A 85 -2.21 -0.49 6.26
N ALA A 86 -3.42 -0.26 6.79
CA ALA A 86 -4.27 0.82 6.32
C ALA A 86 -3.61 2.20 6.46
N GLY A 87 -2.87 2.43 7.55
CA GLY A 87 -2.11 3.67 7.76
C GLY A 87 -1.03 3.88 6.70
N PHE A 88 -0.26 2.84 6.35
CA PHE A 88 0.75 2.91 5.29
C PHE A 88 0.14 3.15 3.91
N GLU A 89 -0.99 2.52 3.59
CA GLU A 89 -1.70 2.77 2.33
C GLU A 89 -2.22 4.20 2.21
N ILE A 90 -2.78 4.74 3.30
CA ILE A 90 -3.24 6.14 3.33
C ILE A 90 -2.04 7.08 3.14
N LEU A 91 -0.94 6.84 3.85
CA LEU A 91 0.27 7.64 3.70
C LEU A 91 0.80 7.60 2.26
N ALA A 92 0.86 6.42 1.64
CA ALA A 92 1.26 6.26 0.26
C ALA A 92 0.32 7.02 -0.70
N GLY A 93 -0.99 6.92 -0.49
CA GLY A 93 -1.99 7.67 -1.27
C GLY A 93 -1.83 9.18 -1.13
N VAL A 94 -1.61 9.68 0.09
CA VAL A 94 -1.36 11.10 0.34
C VAL A 94 -0.07 11.57 -0.35
N LEU A 95 1.02 10.80 -0.24
CA LEU A 95 2.28 11.13 -0.90
C LEU A 95 2.13 11.18 -2.43
N LEU A 96 1.40 10.24 -3.02
CA LEU A 96 1.09 10.26 -4.45
C LEU A 96 0.26 11.50 -4.82
N LEU A 97 -0.80 11.82 -4.07
CA LEU A 97 -1.62 13.01 -4.33
C LEU A 97 -0.81 14.31 -4.23
N LEU A 98 0.08 14.42 -3.24
CA LEU A 98 0.98 15.57 -3.09
C LEU A 98 1.96 15.67 -4.27
N PHE A 99 2.51 14.55 -4.71
CA PHE A 99 3.40 14.49 -5.87
C PHE A 99 2.69 14.92 -7.16
N PHE A 100 1.51 14.39 -7.44
CA PHE A 100 0.72 14.76 -8.63
C PHE A 100 0.20 16.20 -8.59
N LYS A 101 -0.12 16.75 -7.42
CA LYS A 101 -0.54 18.16 -7.28
C LYS A 101 0.62 19.14 -7.56
N GLY A 102 1.87 18.72 -7.35
CA GLY A 102 3.07 19.48 -7.72
C GLY A 102 3.34 19.48 -9.23
N ILE A 103 2.86 18.47 -9.95
CA ILE A 103 2.86 18.43 -11.41
C ILE A 103 1.68 19.27 -11.88
N LYS A 104 1.88 20.58 -12.05
CA LYS A 104 0.94 21.38 -12.85
C LYS A 104 0.82 20.67 -14.19
N VAL A 105 -0.33 20.05 -14.44
CA VAL A 105 -0.73 19.58 -15.75
C VAL A 105 -0.61 20.79 -16.66
N SER A 106 0.51 20.88 -17.39
CA SER A 106 0.66 21.85 -18.46
C SER A 106 -0.43 21.48 -19.43
N LYS A 107 -1.51 22.28 -19.39
CA LYS A 107 -2.60 22.19 -20.36
C LYS A 107 -1.94 22.22 -21.73
N VAL A 108 -2.04 21.12 -22.45
CA VAL A 108 -1.91 21.10 -23.90
C VAL A 108 -3.09 21.89 -24.45
#